data_AF-X1B3J9-F1
#
_entry.id   AF-X1B3J9-F1
#
_cell.length_a   1.000
_cell.length_b   1.000
_cell.length_c   1.000
_cell.angle_alpha   90.00
_cell.angle_beta   90.00
_cell.angle_gamma   90.00
#
_symmetry.space_group_name_H-M   'P 1'
#
loop_
_entity.id
_entity.type
_entity.pdbx_description
1 polymer ?
#
loop_
_entity_poly.entity_id
_entity_poly.type
_entity_poly.pdbx_seq_one_letter_code
_entity_poly.pdbx_strand_id
1 'polypeptide(L)' 'LIGFVGLIIPHIMRLAIGSDHKVLIPSSLIAGGLFLVICDLFARTLIAPIEIPIGIITALTGAPLVIRNINK' A
#
# COMPACT_ATOMS: atom_id res chain seq x y z
N LEU A 1 1.53 2.76 -13.30
CA LEU A 1 0.25 3.02 -12.60
C LEU A 1 0.39 2.62 -11.13
N ILE A 2 0.17 3.55 -10.19
CA ILE A 2 0.33 3.35 -8.74
C ILE A 2 -1.03 3.02 -8.07
N GLY A 3 -2.09 2.86 -8.86
CA GLY A 3 -3.49 2.76 -8.39
C GLY A 3 -3.78 1.65 -7.37
N PHE A 4 -2.92 0.63 -7.27
CA PHE A 4 -3.06 -0.45 -6.30
C PHE A 4 -2.95 0.04 -4.85
N VAL A 5 -2.08 1.01 -4.60
CA VAL A 5 -1.87 1.67 -3.29
C VAL A 5 -3.17 2.31 -2.78
N GLY A 6 -3.89 3.01 -3.67
CA GLY A 6 -5.14 3.69 -3.35
C GLY A 6 -6.31 2.76 -3.03
N LEU A 7 -6.23 1.47 -3.39
CA LEU A 7 -7.25 0.47 -3.06
C LEU A 7 -6.89 -0.28 -1.77
N ILE A 8 -5.61 -0.57 -1.56
CA ILE A 8 -5.16 -1.43 -0.46
C ILE A 8 -5.09 -0.67 0.86
N ILE A 9 -4.48 0.51 0.88
CA ILE A 9 -4.29 1.27 2.12
C ILE A 9 -5.60 1.61 2.83
N PRO A 10 -6.64 2.14 2.17
CA PRO A 10 -7.91 2.38 2.85
C PRO A 10 -8.60 1.08 3.28
N HIS A 11 -8.33 -0.06 2.64
CA HIS A 11 -8.87 -1.35 3.06
C HIS A 11 -8.15 -1.90 4.30
N ILE A 12 -6.82 -1.87 4.34
CA ILE A 12 -6.03 -2.25 5.52
C ILE A 12 -6.37 -1.34 6.71
N MET A 13 -6.43 -0.02 6.48
CA MET A 13 -6.78 0.93 7.55
C MET A 13 -8.20 0.70 8.08
N ARG A 14 -9.13 0.25 7.24
CA ARG A 14 -10.49 -0.10 7.66
C ARG A 14 -10.52 -1.33 8.56
N LEU A 15 -9.67 -2.32 8.29
CA LEU A 15 -9.50 -3.50 9.14
C LEU A 15 -8.80 -3.17 10.47
N ALA A 16 -7.87 -2.21 10.47
CA ALA A 16 -7.07 -1.85 11.65
C ALA A 16 -7.77 -0.86 12.60
N ILE A 17 -8.46 0.15 12.07
CA ILE A 17 -8.99 1.29 12.84
C ILE A 17 -10.53 1.32 12.87
N GLY A 18 -11.19 0.58 11.97
CA GLY A 18 -12.65 0.52 11.86
C GLY A 18 -13.20 1.30 10.66
N SER A 19 -14.54 1.34 10.56
CA SER A 19 -15.29 1.88 9.42
C SER A 19 -15.63 3.38 9.53
N ASP A 20 -15.19 4.07 10.59
CA ASP A 20 -15.44 5.49 10.77
C ASP A 20 -14.66 6.35 9.78
N HIS A 21 -15.36 6.89 8.80
CA HIS A 21 -14.76 7.62 7.67
C HIS A 21 -14.00 8.88 8.11
N LYS A 22 -14.41 9.51 9.22
CA LYS A 22 -13.73 10.68 9.78
C LYS A 22 -12.29 10.40 10.22
N VAL A 23 -12.02 9.19 10.68
CA VAL A 23 -10.68 8.75 11.11
C VAL A 23 -9.97 7.99 9.99
N LEU A 24 -10.73 7.21 9.22
CA LEU A 24 -10.22 6.38 8.13
C LEU A 24 -9.58 7.21 7.01
N ILE A 25 -10.20 8.33 6.61
CA ILE A 25 -9.69 9.19 5.53
C ILE A 25 -8.32 9.79 5.90
N PRO A 26 -8.15 10.52 7.02
CA PRO A 26 -6.85 11.08 7.39
C PRO A 26 -5.80 10.00 7.67
N SER A 27 -6.19 8.88 8.31
CA SER A 27 -5.25 7.79 8.58
C SER A 27 -4.77 7.10 7.30
N SER A 28 -5.66 6.87 6.33
CA SER A 28 -5.29 6.26 5.05
C SER A 28 -4.41 7.18 4.19
N LEU A 29 -4.61 8.50 4.27
CA LEU A 29 -3.77 9.47 3.59
C LEU A 29 -2.33 9.45 4.15
N ILE A 30 -2.18 9.47 5.48
CA ILE A 30 -0.87 9.43 6.14
C ILE A 30 -0.17 8.08 5.90
N ALA A 31 -0.89 6.98 6.11
CA ALA A 31 -0.34 5.63 5.92
C ALA A 31 0.07 5.39 4.45
N GLY A 32 -0.73 5.88 3.49
CA GLY A 32 -0.43 5.72 2.07
C GLY A 32 0.75 6.56 1.61
N GLY A 33 0.85 7.81 2.08
CA GLY A 33 2.01 8.67 1.80
C GLY A 33 3.31 8.06 2.35
N LEU A 34 3.30 7.60 3.60
CA LEU A 34 4.47 6.99 4.22
C LEU A 34 4.90 5.71 3.48
N PHE A 35 3.94 4.87 3.11
CA PHE A 35 4.20 3.64 2.35
C PHE A 35 4.82 3.91 0.98
N LEU A 36 4.32 4.93 0.27
CA LEU A 36 4.87 5.32 -1.03
C LEU A 36 6.31 5.83 -0.92
N VAL A 37 6.61 6.67 0.07
CA VAL A 37 7.97 7.18 0.30
C VAL A 37 8.95 6.04 0.57
N ILE A 38 8.56 5.07 1.40
CA ILE A 38 9.37 3.89 1.70
C ILE A 38 9.56 3.05 0.43
N CYS A 39 8.49 2.81 -0.35
CA CYS A 39 8.59 2.04 -1.58
C CYS A 39 9.45 2.74 -2.65
N ASP A 40 9.36 4.06 -2.78
CA ASP A 40 10.22 4.85 -3.69
C ASP A 40 11.70 4.76 -3.28
N LEU A 41 11.97 4.84 -1.97
CA LEU A 41 13.33 4.69 -1.44
C LEU A 41 13.90 3.30 -1.76
N PHE A 42 13.13 2.23 -1.49
CA PHE A 42 13.54 0.86 -1.82
C PHE A 42 13.70 0.62 -3.31
N ALA A 43 12.81 1.17 -4.15
CA ALA A 43 12.91 1.06 -5.60
C ALA A 43 14.21 1.67 -6.14
N ARG A 44 14.66 2.78 -5.55
CA ARG A 44 15.92 3.45 -5.93
C ARG A 44 17.17 2.74 -5.39
N THR A 45 17.09 2.09 -4.23
CA THR A 45 18.27 1.51 -3.56
C THR A 45 18.53 0.04 -3.89
N LEU A 46 17.50 -0.75 -4.23
CA LEU A 46 17.66 -2.22 -4.36
C LEU A 46 18.36 -2.66 -5.66
N ILE A 47 18.15 -1.97 -6.78
CA ILE A 47 18.68 -2.41 -8.09
C ILE A 47 19.17 -1.20 -8.91
N ALA A 48 20.09 -0.40 -8.39
CA ALA A 48 20.78 0.58 -9.24
C ALA A 48 21.60 -0.16 -10.32
N PRO A 49 21.48 0.18 -11.63
CA PRO A 49 20.88 1.39 -12.25
C PRO A 49 19.49 1.17 -12.88
N ILE A 50 18.84 0.03 -12.62
CA ILE A 50 17.53 -0.33 -13.16
C ILE A 50 16.41 0.26 -12.29
N GLU A 51 15.63 1.17 -12.87
CA GLU A 51 14.46 1.72 -12.22
C GLU A 51 13.33 0.69 -12.18
N ILE A 52 13.12 0.06 -11.02
CA ILE A 52 12.00 -0.85 -10.83
C ILE A 52 10.71 -0.03 -10.70
N PRO A 53 9.66 -0.36 -11.46
CA PRO A 53 8.36 0.25 -11.25
C PRO A 53 7.85 -0.04 -9.83
N ILE A 54 7.62 1.02 -9.06
CA ILE A 54 7.12 0.99 -7.67
C ILE A 54 5.80 0.20 -7.57
N GLY A 55 5.03 0.16 -8.68
CA GLY A 55 3.81 -0.65 -8.81
C GLY A 55 4.01 -2.16 -8.62
N ILE A 56 5.18 -2.71 -8.93
CA ILE A 56 5.48 -4.16 -8.77
C ILE A 56 5.71 -4.49 -7.30
N ILE A 57 6.48 -3.64 -6.60
CA ILE A 57 6.79 -3.79 -5.17
C ILE A 57 5.49 -3.72 -4.35
N THR A 58 4.64 -2.76 -4.67
CA THR A 58 3.35 -2.57 -3.99
C THR A 58 2.34 -3.68 -4.32
N ALA A 59 2.38 -4.24 -5.54
CA ALA A 59 1.54 -5.36 -5.95
C ALA A 59 1.83 -6.66 -5.17
N LEU A 60 3.11 -6.96 -4.93
CA LEU A 60 3.55 -8.12 -4.15
C LEU A 60 3.07 -8.09 -2.70
N THR A 61 2.98 -6.90 -2.09
CA THR A 61 2.46 -6.74 -0.72
C THR A 61 0.93 -6.76 -0.63
N GLY A 62 0.23 -6.35 -1.68
CA GLY A 62 -1.24 -6.31 -1.69
C GLY A 62 -1.91 -7.65 -1.99
N ALA A 63 -1.31 -8.47 -2.85
CA ALA A 63 -1.85 -9.78 -3.23
C ALA A 63 -2.07 -10.74 -2.04
N PRO A 64 -1.15 -10.87 -1.05
CA PRO A 64 -1.34 -11.75 0.10
C PRO A 64 -2.51 -11.34 1.01
N LEU A 65 -2.83 -10.04 1.07
CA LEU A 65 -3.90 -9.53 1.94
C LEU A 65 -5.28 -9.78 1.37
N VAL A 66 -5.44 -9.68 0.04
CA VAL A 66 -6.68 -10.04 -0.65
C VAL A 66 -6.95 -11.53 -0.52
N ILE A 67 -5.93 -12.38 -0.77
CA ILE A 67 -6.06 -13.84 -0.70
C ILE A 67 -6.39 -14.30 0.73
N ARG A 68 -5.78 -13.71 1.76
CA ARG A 68 -6.05 -14.06 3.16
C ARG A 68 -7.47 -13.72 3.61
N ASN A 69 -8.13 -12.73 3.01
CA ASN A 69 -9.50 -12.37 3.34
C ASN A 69 -10.55 -13.24 2.62
N ILE A 70 -10.16 -13.96 1.56
CA ILE A 70 -11.04 -14.86 0.79
C ILE A 70 -11.08 -16.28 1.39
N ASN A 71 -10.02 -16.70 2.11
CA ASN A 71 -9.93 -18.02 2.74
C ASN A 71 -10.41 -18.05 4.20
N LYS A 72 -11.35 -17.18 4.57
CA LYS A 72 -11.97 -17.12 5.90
C LYS A 72 -13.48 -17.12 5.79
#